data_AF-A0A511T2G4-F1
#
_entry.id   AF-A0A511T2G4-F1
#
_cell.length_a   1.000
_cell.length_b   1.000
_cell.length_c   1.000
_cell.angle_alpha   90.00
_cell.angle_beta   90.00
_cell.angle_gamma   90.00
#
_symmetry.space_group_name_H-M   'P 1'
#
loop_
_entity.id
_entity.type
_entity.pdbx_description
1 polymer ?
#
loop_
_entity_poly.entity_id
_entity_poly.type
_entity_poly.pdbx_seq_one_letter_code
_entity_poly.pdbx_strand_id
1 'polypeptide(L)'
;MVGLSGCGAPAEEWAEDACSDLLPGDVVITEYLNDPDGTDTGREYVELHNPHSVPVSLEGLTLHASRSDGSQEKTFLFDEPLSLAPGDYLVLGDVREGTVPAHVDLSYGDALGALGNASGRLGLRCGSRVMDEVPLTAPSKSGVARVYDGRLVPDSAGNDDPTRWCDSVGSTVGGSFQGSPGAANALCAPTEGASGGDGGVEKCSLLDGLAARPVRWPRVGELVITELMVNPIGDDTSAEWVEVLALAPVDLNGLTVGSDTVGTRLQGTQCLSLPAGGYALLARRAEAVLNGGLPTPLATFGVDLRNSGGVVRVRAGEVVVDAVEYGPAREGVATQLSAERANASDNDSPSSWCPARERHGERGNLGTPGRVNTRCAEGDADAGASDGGGQDAGPSDGGRDAGPTSDAGPRDAGPPDAGPPDAGPPGSTCIDRITGRARAVRVPEVGSIVLTEFMADPTVVADGVGEWVEVLTTREVDLNGITLMNESGASTTLEAALCLSLKTGTRAVLARSLDPSLNGGLPAVLATFSFNLANTAGARSLRLMKDGRALDAITWSNAATPGVSWQVDPASSDAQRNDLPGSFCAAPSSARYGLGDRGTPGLENRACPR
;
A
#
# COMPACT_ATOMS: atom_id res chain seq x y z
N MET A 1 -41.38 -33.86 39.19
CA MET A 1 -41.26 -32.41 38.94
C MET A 1 -40.37 -32.28 37.72
N VAL A 2 -40.86 -31.54 36.72
CA VAL A 2 -40.38 -31.48 35.33
C VAL A 2 -38.91 -31.08 35.26
N GLY A 3 -38.15 -31.76 34.39
CA GLY A 3 -36.78 -31.41 34.06
C GLY A 3 -36.70 -30.12 33.24
N LEU A 4 -35.73 -29.27 33.57
CA LEU A 4 -35.31 -28.16 32.72
C LEU A 4 -34.03 -28.59 32.01
N SER A 5 -34.23 -29.10 30.80
CA SER A 5 -33.22 -29.10 29.74
C SER A 5 -33.07 -27.66 29.28
N GLY A 6 -32.05 -26.96 29.75
CA GLY A 6 -31.63 -25.70 29.15
C GLY A 6 -31.03 -26.01 27.79
N CYS A 7 -31.64 -25.47 26.73
CA CYS A 7 -31.11 -25.53 25.37
C CYS A 7 -29.75 -24.81 25.35
N GLY A 8 -28.66 -25.57 25.25
CA GLY A 8 -27.38 -25.02 24.82
C GLY A 8 -27.50 -24.70 23.33
N ALA A 9 -27.24 -23.45 22.96
CA ALA A 9 -26.82 -23.16 21.60
C ALA A 9 -25.59 -24.04 21.28
N PRO A 10 -25.44 -24.55 20.05
CA PRO A 10 -24.23 -25.29 19.68
C PRO A 10 -23.01 -24.42 19.96
N ALA A 11 -21.91 -25.02 20.43
CA ALA A 11 -20.69 -24.31 20.80
C ALA A 11 -20.14 -23.39 19.68
N GLU A 12 -20.52 -23.66 18.43
CA GLU A 12 -20.22 -22.84 17.26
C GLU A 12 -20.90 -21.45 17.29
N GLU A 13 -22.12 -21.33 17.82
CA GLU A 13 -22.88 -20.07 17.85
C GLU A 13 -22.29 -19.08 18.88
N TRP A 14 -21.75 -19.59 19.99
CA TRP A 14 -21.07 -18.77 21.01
C TRP A 14 -19.65 -18.37 20.62
N ALA A 15 -18.97 -19.20 19.82
CA ALA A 15 -17.62 -18.89 19.31
C ALA A 15 -17.66 -17.73 18.30
N GLU A 16 -18.69 -17.66 17.44
CA GLU A 16 -18.83 -16.56 16.47
C GLU A 16 -19.05 -15.20 17.14
N ASP A 17 -19.82 -15.15 18.22
CA ASP A 17 -20.05 -13.92 18.99
C ASP A 17 -18.77 -13.42 19.68
N ALA A 18 -17.86 -14.32 20.09
CA ALA A 18 -16.63 -13.94 20.81
C ALA A 18 -15.60 -13.24 19.91
N CYS A 19 -15.56 -13.59 18.63
CA CYS A 19 -14.66 -12.99 17.63
C CYS A 19 -15.38 -12.05 16.65
N SER A 20 -16.63 -11.66 16.92
CA SER A 20 -17.46 -10.88 15.98
C SER A 20 -16.87 -9.51 15.65
N ASP A 21 -16.15 -8.93 16.60
CA ASP A 21 -15.53 -7.61 16.50
C ASP A 21 -14.22 -7.62 15.70
N LEU A 22 -13.66 -8.80 15.44
CA LEU A 22 -12.45 -8.95 14.64
C LEU A 22 -12.74 -8.83 13.14
N LEU A 23 -11.82 -8.17 12.45
CA LEU A 23 -11.82 -7.99 11.01
C LEU A 23 -10.66 -8.76 10.37
N PRO A 24 -10.76 -9.08 9.06
CA PRO A 24 -9.63 -9.61 8.32
C PRO A 24 -8.40 -8.70 8.45
N GLY A 25 -7.25 -9.28 8.75
CA GLY A 25 -6.01 -8.56 9.02
C GLY A 25 -5.79 -8.15 10.48
N ASP A 26 -6.78 -8.29 11.38
CA ASP A 26 -6.59 -8.01 12.81
C ASP A 26 -5.65 -9.02 13.48
N VAL A 27 -5.58 -10.22 12.90
CA VAL A 27 -4.60 -11.26 13.18
C VAL A 27 -4.17 -11.85 11.85
N VAL A 28 -2.86 -11.93 11.62
CA VAL A 28 -2.29 -12.37 10.34
C VAL A 28 -1.24 -13.45 10.53
N ILE A 29 -1.19 -14.40 9.61
CA ILE A 29 -0.22 -15.49 9.53
C ILE A 29 1.05 -14.92 8.91
N THR A 30 2.15 -15.00 9.66
CA THR A 30 3.44 -14.42 9.27
C THR A 30 4.49 -15.48 8.99
N GLU A 31 4.38 -16.67 9.57
CA GLU A 31 5.38 -17.73 9.42
C GLU A 31 4.73 -19.11 9.57
N TYR A 32 5.23 -20.11 8.83
CA TYR A 32 4.86 -21.50 9.05
C TYR A 32 6.01 -22.46 8.74
N LEU A 33 6.08 -23.56 9.50
CA LEU A 33 6.93 -24.72 9.20
C LEU A 33 6.05 -25.93 8.92
N ASN A 34 5.90 -26.27 7.64
CA ASN A 34 5.05 -27.36 7.16
C ASN A 34 5.84 -28.59 6.65
N ASP A 35 7.16 -28.60 6.84
CA ASP A 35 8.04 -29.71 6.45
C ASP A 35 9.29 -29.70 7.36
N PRO A 36 9.15 -30.07 8.64
CA PRO A 36 10.28 -30.12 9.56
C PRO A 36 11.25 -31.26 9.19
N ASP A 37 12.50 -31.17 9.64
CA ASP A 37 13.46 -32.25 9.46
C ASP A 37 12.97 -33.54 10.16
N GLY A 38 12.85 -34.63 9.39
CA GLY A 38 12.48 -35.95 9.91
C GLY A 38 11.00 -36.29 9.67
N THR A 39 10.23 -36.51 10.75
CA THR A 39 8.79 -36.75 10.66
C THR A 39 8.03 -35.44 10.86
N ASP A 40 7.07 -35.15 10.00
CA ASP A 40 6.18 -33.98 10.11
C ASP A 40 5.41 -33.96 11.43
N THR A 41 4.99 -35.15 11.88
CA THR A 41 4.26 -35.34 13.14
C THR A 41 5.04 -34.78 14.34
N GLY A 42 4.42 -33.81 15.02
CA GLY A 42 4.90 -33.27 16.28
C GLY A 42 5.96 -32.18 16.18
N ARG A 43 6.17 -31.58 14.99
CA ARG A 43 7.24 -30.59 14.73
C ARG A 43 6.86 -29.42 13.83
N GLU A 44 5.63 -29.39 13.33
CA GLU A 44 5.11 -28.28 12.54
C GLU A 44 4.64 -27.14 13.44
N TYR A 45 4.70 -25.91 12.91
CA TYR A 45 4.10 -24.75 13.58
C TYR A 45 3.56 -23.71 12.60
N VAL A 46 2.72 -22.84 13.16
CA VAL A 46 2.12 -21.68 12.53
C VAL A 46 2.31 -20.49 13.46
N GLU A 47 2.69 -19.34 12.93
CA GLU A 47 2.82 -18.10 13.68
C GLU A 47 1.75 -17.08 13.28
N LEU A 48 1.12 -16.48 14.28
CA LEU A 48 0.18 -15.40 14.15
C LEU A 48 0.78 -14.10 14.69
N HIS A 49 0.43 -12.97 14.08
CA HIS A 49 0.87 -11.64 14.49
C HIS A 49 -0.32 -10.70 14.66
N ASN A 50 -0.26 -9.84 15.67
CA ASN A 50 -1.17 -8.71 15.85
C ASN A 50 -0.49 -7.41 15.34
N PRO A 51 -0.85 -6.91 14.14
CA PRO A 51 -0.22 -5.71 13.58
C PRO A 51 -0.72 -4.40 14.21
N HIS A 52 -1.65 -4.46 15.18
CA HIS A 52 -2.28 -3.27 15.76
C HIS A 52 -1.60 -2.78 17.03
N SER A 53 -1.99 -1.57 17.46
CA SER A 53 -1.56 -0.93 18.70
C SER A 53 -2.43 -1.28 19.92
N VAL A 54 -3.39 -2.19 19.76
CA VAL A 54 -4.30 -2.67 20.83
C VAL A 54 -4.27 -4.21 20.92
N PRO A 55 -4.45 -4.79 22.12
CA PRO A 55 -4.54 -6.24 22.26
C PRO A 55 -5.72 -6.80 21.49
N VAL A 56 -5.53 -7.96 20.86
CA VAL A 56 -6.57 -8.70 20.13
C VAL A 56 -6.94 -9.95 20.94
N SER A 57 -8.23 -10.21 21.13
CA SER A 57 -8.70 -11.48 21.69
C SER A 57 -8.72 -12.53 20.59
N LEU A 58 -8.23 -13.74 20.86
CA LEU A 58 -8.27 -14.87 19.92
C LEU A 58 -9.44 -15.81 20.20
N GLU A 59 -10.16 -15.62 21.29
CA GLU A 59 -11.32 -16.44 21.69
C GLU A 59 -12.35 -16.50 20.56
N GLY A 60 -12.78 -17.71 20.21
CA GLY A 60 -13.75 -17.96 19.13
C GLY A 60 -13.16 -18.04 17.72
N LEU A 61 -11.89 -17.65 17.51
CA LEU A 61 -11.23 -17.89 16.23
C LEU A 61 -11.00 -19.37 16.00
N THR A 62 -11.00 -19.77 14.74
CA THR A 62 -10.66 -21.12 14.28
C THR A 62 -9.47 -21.04 13.35
N LEU A 63 -8.37 -21.71 13.71
CA LEU A 63 -7.26 -22.00 12.80
C LEU A 63 -7.62 -23.24 11.98
N HIS A 64 -7.45 -23.20 10.67
CA HIS A 64 -7.78 -24.29 9.77
C HIS A 64 -6.65 -24.59 8.78
N ALA A 65 -6.49 -25.86 8.45
CA ALA A 65 -5.62 -26.33 7.39
C ALA A 65 -6.39 -27.27 6.46
N SER A 66 -6.20 -27.13 5.15
CA SER A 66 -6.88 -27.96 4.15
C SER A 66 -5.98 -28.27 2.95
N ARG A 67 -6.46 -29.13 2.06
CA ARG A 67 -5.87 -29.23 0.71
C ARG A 67 -6.10 -27.94 -0.07
N SER A 68 -5.36 -27.77 -1.16
CA SER A 68 -5.47 -26.61 -2.04
C SER A 68 -6.84 -26.45 -2.69
N ASP A 69 -7.64 -27.52 -2.79
CA ASP A 69 -9.04 -27.51 -3.25
C ASP A 69 -10.07 -27.30 -2.12
N GLY A 70 -9.62 -27.17 -0.87
CA GLY A 70 -10.46 -27.03 0.33
C GLY A 70 -10.99 -28.32 0.90
N SER A 71 -10.68 -29.46 0.29
CA SER A 71 -11.07 -30.75 0.86
C SER A 71 -10.20 -31.13 2.05
N GLN A 72 -10.73 -32.03 2.89
CA GLN A 72 -10.05 -32.55 4.08
C GLN A 72 -9.62 -31.48 5.10
N GLU A 73 -10.42 -30.41 5.24
CA GLU A 73 -10.19 -29.39 6.26
C GLU A 73 -10.09 -30.01 7.67
N LYS A 74 -9.13 -29.49 8.43
CA LYS A 74 -8.88 -29.77 9.84
C LYS A 74 -8.82 -28.44 10.58
N THR A 75 -9.30 -28.41 11.81
CA THR A 75 -9.50 -27.16 12.55
C THR A 75 -9.03 -27.26 13.99
N PHE A 76 -8.61 -26.13 14.53
CA PHE A 76 -8.31 -25.88 15.94
C PHE A 76 -9.05 -24.62 16.39
N LEU A 77 -9.89 -24.75 17.41
CA LEU A 77 -10.68 -23.64 17.97
C LEU A 77 -9.94 -23.05 19.17
N PHE A 78 -9.82 -21.73 19.22
CA PHE A 78 -9.40 -21.01 20.42
C PHE A 78 -10.59 -20.90 21.38
N ASP A 79 -10.78 -21.93 22.21
CA ASP A 79 -11.92 -22.06 23.12
C ASP A 79 -11.66 -21.48 24.52
N GLU A 80 -10.42 -21.09 24.81
CA GLU A 80 -10.02 -20.42 26.05
C GLU A 80 -9.63 -18.95 25.80
N PRO A 81 -9.91 -18.04 26.76
CA PRO A 81 -9.54 -16.64 26.63
C PRO A 81 -8.03 -16.45 26.48
N LEU A 82 -7.61 -16.03 25.28
CA LEU A 82 -6.23 -15.71 24.95
C LEU A 82 -6.19 -14.35 24.25
N SER A 83 -5.35 -13.44 24.76
CA SER A 83 -5.15 -12.14 24.14
C SER A 83 -3.72 -12.00 23.61
N LEU A 84 -3.60 -11.64 22.35
CA LEU A 84 -2.34 -11.33 21.68
C LEU A 84 -2.08 -9.83 21.81
N ALA A 85 -0.97 -9.44 22.45
CA ALA A 85 -0.67 -8.04 22.71
C ALA A 85 -0.32 -7.28 21.41
N PRO A 86 -0.36 -5.94 21.42
CA PRO A 86 0.02 -5.11 20.27
C PRO A 86 1.42 -5.44 19.74
N GLY A 87 1.54 -5.76 18.47
CA GLY A 87 2.83 -6.07 17.83
C GLY A 87 3.45 -7.41 18.24
N ASP A 88 2.80 -8.19 19.10
CA ASP A 88 3.31 -9.49 19.55
C ASP A 88 3.02 -10.60 18.52
N TYR A 89 3.70 -11.73 18.71
CA TYR A 89 3.58 -12.95 17.93
C TYR A 89 3.08 -14.09 18.82
N LEU A 90 2.34 -15.03 18.24
CA LEU A 90 1.90 -16.26 18.88
C LEU A 90 2.26 -17.46 18.00
N VAL A 91 3.02 -18.39 18.55
CA VAL A 91 3.42 -19.61 17.83
C VAL A 91 2.58 -20.79 18.29
N LEU A 92 1.86 -21.39 17.35
CA LEU A 92 1.06 -22.59 17.54
C LEU A 92 1.74 -23.82 16.95
N GLY A 93 1.92 -24.90 17.71
CA GLY A 93 2.65 -26.09 17.26
C GLY A 93 1.90 -27.43 17.42
N ASP A 94 2.22 -28.38 16.53
CA ASP A 94 1.86 -29.80 16.69
C ASP A 94 2.68 -30.38 17.85
N VAL A 95 2.09 -30.42 19.06
CA VAL A 95 2.74 -30.98 20.26
C VAL A 95 1.77 -31.91 20.97
N ARG A 96 1.86 -33.20 20.63
CA ARG A 96 0.88 -34.21 21.09
C ARG A 96 1.17 -34.76 22.48
N GLU A 97 2.45 -34.92 22.82
CA GLU A 97 2.91 -35.45 24.10
C GLU A 97 4.23 -34.79 24.51
N GLY A 98 4.45 -34.64 25.82
CA GLY A 98 5.70 -34.11 26.37
C GLY A 98 5.66 -32.63 26.74
N THR A 99 6.84 -32.01 26.84
CA THR A 99 6.99 -30.59 27.18
C THR A 99 6.88 -29.75 25.90
N VAL A 100 6.08 -28.69 25.95
CA VAL A 100 5.98 -27.71 24.84
C VAL A 100 7.37 -27.13 24.56
N PRO A 101 7.86 -27.18 23.31
CA PRO A 101 9.15 -26.59 22.94
C PRO A 101 9.20 -25.10 23.27
N ALA A 102 10.38 -24.57 23.61
CA ALA A 102 10.52 -23.17 24.04
C ALA A 102 10.16 -22.12 22.97
N HIS A 103 9.99 -22.52 21.71
CA HIS A 103 9.58 -21.67 20.60
C HIS A 103 8.08 -21.77 20.28
N VAL A 104 7.33 -22.62 21.00
CA VAL A 104 5.88 -22.80 20.84
C VAL A 104 5.19 -22.23 22.07
N ASP A 105 4.25 -21.33 21.86
CA ASP A 105 3.47 -20.72 22.94
C ASP A 105 2.22 -21.54 23.28
N LEU A 106 1.58 -22.09 22.25
CA LEU A 106 0.36 -22.87 22.37
C LEU A 106 0.44 -24.14 21.51
N SER A 107 -0.06 -25.26 22.03
CA SER A 107 -0.18 -26.47 21.22
C SER A 107 -1.59 -26.65 20.68
N TYR A 108 -1.70 -27.01 19.41
CA TYR A 108 -2.94 -27.53 18.81
C TYR A 108 -3.05 -29.06 18.88
N GLY A 109 -2.13 -29.75 19.56
CA GLY A 109 -2.09 -31.22 19.60
C GLY A 109 -2.06 -31.82 18.21
N ASP A 110 -2.99 -32.71 17.89
CA ASP A 110 -3.16 -33.31 16.57
C ASP A 110 -4.30 -32.70 15.74
N ALA A 111 -4.88 -31.57 16.19
CA ALA A 111 -6.12 -31.02 15.65
C ALA A 111 -6.04 -30.67 14.15
N LEU A 112 -4.92 -30.09 13.70
CA LEU A 112 -4.68 -29.78 12.28
C LEU A 112 -4.19 -30.97 11.45
N GLY A 113 -3.83 -32.08 12.08
CA GLY A 113 -3.08 -33.15 11.42
C GLY A 113 -1.70 -32.70 10.97
N ALA A 114 -1.16 -33.34 9.92
CA ALA A 114 0.06 -32.88 9.26
C ALA A 114 -0.30 -31.82 8.20
N LEU A 115 0.44 -30.73 8.16
CA LEU A 115 0.31 -29.71 7.12
C LEU A 115 0.78 -30.29 5.76
N GLY A 116 0.35 -29.67 4.66
CA GLY A 116 0.74 -30.12 3.33
C GLY A 116 2.14 -29.62 2.96
N ASN A 117 3.15 -30.50 2.89
CA ASN A 117 4.52 -30.13 2.50
C ASN A 117 4.60 -29.63 1.05
N ALA A 118 3.75 -30.17 0.16
CA ALA A 118 3.75 -29.83 -1.26
C ALA A 118 2.68 -28.80 -1.67
N SER A 119 1.56 -28.73 -0.96
CA SER A 119 0.49 -27.77 -1.26
C SER A 119 -0.57 -27.83 -0.18
N GLY A 120 -1.28 -26.75 0.04
CA GLY A 120 -2.41 -26.69 0.95
C GLY A 120 -2.87 -25.26 1.17
N ARG A 121 -3.81 -25.09 2.09
CA ARG A 121 -4.18 -23.77 2.61
C ARG A 121 -4.13 -23.82 4.13
N LEU A 122 -3.75 -22.69 4.70
CA LEU A 122 -3.69 -22.48 6.14
C LEU A 122 -4.34 -21.13 6.41
N GLY A 123 -5.36 -21.08 7.26
CA GLY A 123 -6.10 -19.85 7.49
C GLY A 123 -6.70 -19.74 8.88
N LEU A 124 -7.17 -18.53 9.18
CA LEU A 124 -7.93 -18.18 10.37
C LEU A 124 -9.33 -17.76 9.96
N ARG A 125 -10.34 -18.16 10.73
CA ARG A 125 -11.71 -17.71 10.55
C ARG A 125 -12.45 -17.47 11.86
N CYS A 126 -13.35 -16.50 11.85
CA CYS A 126 -14.38 -16.33 12.85
C CYS A 126 -15.69 -16.83 12.25
N GLY A 127 -16.19 -17.98 12.70
CA GLY A 127 -17.34 -18.62 12.05
C GLY A 127 -17.06 -18.96 10.58
N SER A 128 -17.89 -18.43 9.67
CA SER A 128 -17.66 -18.52 8.23
C SER A 128 -16.77 -17.42 7.64
N ARG A 129 -16.41 -16.39 8.42
CA ARG A 129 -15.64 -15.24 7.92
C ARG A 129 -14.15 -15.53 8.02
N VAL A 130 -13.47 -15.60 6.88
CA VAL A 130 -12.01 -15.71 6.83
C VAL A 130 -11.39 -14.42 7.34
N MET A 131 -10.53 -14.52 8.34
CA MET A 131 -9.72 -13.42 8.87
C MET A 131 -8.42 -13.30 8.07
N ASP A 132 -7.84 -14.43 7.70
CA ASP A 132 -6.60 -14.53 6.94
C ASP A 132 -6.48 -15.95 6.34
N GLU A 133 -5.88 -16.12 5.15
CA GLU A 133 -5.64 -17.44 4.56
C GLU A 133 -4.46 -17.45 3.58
N VAL A 134 -3.41 -18.20 3.93
CA VAL A 134 -2.19 -18.29 3.13
C VAL A 134 -2.12 -19.63 2.38
N PRO A 135 -1.64 -19.64 1.12
CA PRO A 135 -1.31 -20.89 0.44
C PRO A 135 -0.03 -21.50 1.03
N LEU A 136 -0.06 -22.81 1.29
CA LEU A 136 1.16 -23.57 1.55
C LEU A 136 1.87 -23.82 0.22
N THR A 137 3.03 -23.19 0.01
CA THR A 137 3.72 -23.14 -1.30
C THR A 137 4.80 -24.20 -1.45
N ALA A 138 4.91 -24.79 -2.65
CA ALA A 138 5.85 -25.87 -2.97
C ALA A 138 7.15 -25.42 -3.67
N PRO A 139 8.23 -26.24 -3.57
CA PRO A 139 8.43 -27.27 -2.55
C PRO A 139 8.93 -26.64 -1.26
N SER A 140 8.35 -27.02 -0.12
CA SER A 140 8.94 -26.75 1.18
C SER A 140 10.36 -27.33 1.23
N LYS A 141 11.27 -26.64 1.92
CA LYS A 141 12.58 -27.18 2.24
C LYS A 141 12.51 -27.80 3.62
N SER A 142 12.84 -29.09 3.71
CA SER A 142 12.86 -29.81 4.98
C SER A 142 13.70 -29.04 6.01
N GLY A 143 13.12 -28.81 7.20
CA GLY A 143 13.73 -28.09 8.30
C GLY A 143 13.81 -26.56 8.09
N VAL A 144 13.10 -25.98 7.14
CA VAL A 144 13.11 -24.53 6.88
C VAL A 144 11.70 -23.97 6.81
N ALA A 145 11.39 -23.03 7.70
CA ALA A 145 10.11 -22.34 7.73
C ALA A 145 9.97 -21.39 6.54
N ARG A 146 8.73 -21.17 6.12
CA ARG A 146 8.35 -20.12 5.18
C ARG A 146 7.98 -18.88 5.97
N VAL A 147 8.63 -17.77 5.68
CA VAL A 147 8.43 -16.47 6.34
C VAL A 147 7.85 -15.47 5.36
N TYR A 148 6.88 -14.70 5.82
CA TYR A 148 6.43 -13.50 5.13
C TYR A 148 7.53 -12.44 5.18
N ASP A 149 7.80 -11.77 4.05
CA ASP A 149 8.93 -10.84 3.94
C ASP A 149 8.86 -9.73 5.00
N GLY A 150 9.84 -9.70 5.91
CA GLY A 150 9.90 -8.72 7.01
C GLY A 150 10.01 -7.24 6.59
N ARG A 151 10.11 -6.95 5.28
CA ARG A 151 10.00 -5.59 4.73
C ARG A 151 8.55 -5.08 4.64
N LEU A 152 7.61 -6.00 4.55
CA LEU A 152 6.20 -5.73 4.30
C LEU A 152 5.47 -5.66 5.63
N VAL A 153 4.49 -4.76 5.73
CA VAL A 153 3.56 -4.77 6.86
C VAL A 153 2.64 -5.98 6.65
N PRO A 154 2.58 -6.94 7.59
CA PRO A 154 1.68 -8.08 7.47
C PRO A 154 0.23 -7.62 7.37
N ASP A 155 -0.45 -8.03 6.30
CA ASP A 155 -1.87 -7.82 6.07
C ASP A 155 -2.47 -9.07 5.39
N SER A 156 -3.77 -9.30 5.57
CA SER A 156 -4.46 -10.54 5.19
C SER A 156 -4.71 -10.75 3.69
N ALA A 157 -4.20 -9.87 2.84
CA ALA A 157 -4.26 -10.02 1.38
C ALA A 157 -2.86 -10.05 0.77
N GLY A 158 -1.95 -9.28 1.37
CA GLY A 158 -0.56 -9.23 1.02
C GLY A 158 0.17 -10.51 1.37
N ASN A 159 -0.25 -11.26 2.38
CA ASN A 159 0.32 -12.57 2.72
C ASN A 159 -0.31 -13.74 1.93
N ASP A 160 -1.35 -13.51 1.13
CA ASP A 160 -1.90 -14.53 0.21
C ASP A 160 -1.01 -14.74 -1.02
N ASP A 161 -0.19 -13.74 -1.38
CA ASP A 161 0.68 -13.76 -2.56
C ASP A 161 1.96 -14.59 -2.29
N PRO A 162 2.10 -15.78 -2.92
CA PRO A 162 3.25 -16.67 -2.73
C PRO A 162 4.62 -16.01 -2.98
N THR A 163 4.66 -14.95 -3.79
CA THR A 163 5.90 -14.28 -4.19
C THR A 163 6.48 -13.40 -3.08
N ARG A 164 5.69 -13.11 -2.04
CA ARG A 164 6.07 -12.33 -0.87
C ARG A 164 6.53 -13.21 0.31
N TRP A 165 6.59 -14.51 0.09
CA TRP A 165 7.11 -15.49 1.03
C TRP A 165 8.45 -16.04 0.56
N CYS A 166 9.35 -16.28 1.50
CA CYS A 166 10.62 -16.92 1.23
C CYS A 166 10.94 -17.95 2.31
N ASP A 167 11.99 -18.73 2.04
CA ASP A 167 12.56 -19.61 3.04
C ASP A 167 13.28 -18.76 4.08
N SER A 168 13.07 -19.08 5.36
CA SER A 168 13.71 -18.39 6.47
C SER A 168 15.23 -18.48 6.34
N VAL A 169 15.90 -17.34 6.54
CA VAL A 169 17.36 -17.22 6.49
C VAL A 169 17.87 -16.90 7.89
N GLY A 170 18.77 -17.72 8.44
CA GLY A 170 19.29 -17.46 9.78
C GLY A 170 19.85 -18.64 10.54
N SER A 171 19.95 -18.47 11.86
CA SER A 171 20.46 -19.50 12.76
C SER A 171 19.38 -20.54 13.06
N THR A 172 19.81 -21.78 13.27
CA THR A 172 18.88 -22.87 13.61
C THR A 172 18.25 -22.66 15.00
N VAL A 173 16.93 -22.66 15.06
CA VAL A 173 16.16 -22.59 16.30
C VAL A 173 16.26 -23.95 17.00
N GLY A 174 16.75 -23.95 18.24
CA GLY A 174 16.92 -25.17 19.03
C GLY A 174 17.82 -26.25 18.40
N GLY A 175 18.54 -25.93 17.32
CA GLY A 175 19.33 -26.88 16.52
C GLY A 175 18.53 -27.78 15.58
N SER A 176 17.25 -27.52 15.32
CA SER A 176 16.35 -28.43 14.58
C SER A 176 15.75 -27.87 13.28
N PHE A 177 15.57 -26.57 13.13
CA PHE A 177 15.03 -25.95 11.90
C PHE A 177 15.48 -24.48 11.78
N GLN A 178 15.29 -23.88 10.61
CA GLN A 178 15.50 -22.44 10.35
C GLN A 178 14.15 -21.72 10.34
N GLY A 179 14.00 -20.70 11.18
CA GLY A 179 12.76 -19.95 11.38
C GLY A 179 12.97 -18.78 12.34
N SER A 180 11.95 -17.94 12.50
CA SER A 180 11.89 -16.80 13.42
C SER A 180 10.73 -16.87 14.43
N PRO A 181 10.34 -18.05 14.95
CA PRO A 181 9.16 -18.19 15.80
C PRO A 181 9.21 -17.26 17.03
N GLY A 182 8.15 -16.47 17.20
CA GLY A 182 7.98 -15.49 18.26
C GLY A 182 8.68 -14.16 18.01
N ALA A 183 9.15 -13.90 16.79
CA ALA A 183 9.92 -12.70 16.45
C ALA A 183 9.61 -12.20 15.03
N ALA A 184 9.93 -10.93 14.78
CA ALA A 184 9.77 -10.36 13.45
C ALA A 184 10.60 -11.11 12.40
N ASN A 185 9.95 -11.46 11.30
CA ASN A 185 10.56 -12.17 10.18
C ASN A 185 11.77 -11.42 9.60
N ALA A 186 12.75 -12.20 9.16
CA ALA A 186 13.86 -11.67 8.39
C ALA A 186 13.37 -11.14 7.02
N LEU A 187 14.14 -10.19 6.47
CA LEU A 187 13.91 -9.72 5.11
C LEU A 187 14.17 -10.88 4.15
N CYS A 188 13.26 -11.09 3.20
CA CYS A 188 13.50 -12.11 2.19
C CYS A 188 14.73 -11.74 1.37
N ALA A 189 15.60 -12.72 1.15
CA ALA A 189 16.75 -12.55 0.26
C ALA A 189 16.24 -12.06 -1.11
N PRO A 190 16.97 -11.16 -1.80
CA PRO A 190 16.67 -10.87 -3.20
C PRO A 190 16.67 -12.22 -3.95
N THR A 191 15.56 -12.53 -4.60
CA THR A 191 15.39 -13.77 -5.36
C THR A 191 16.61 -13.98 -6.26
N GLU A 192 17.32 -15.10 -6.06
CA GLU A 192 18.38 -15.55 -6.95
C GLU A 192 17.78 -15.82 -8.33
N GLY A 193 17.75 -14.79 -9.16
CA GLY A 193 17.33 -14.84 -10.57
C GLY A 193 18.06 -13.83 -11.45
N ALA A 194 19.00 -13.07 -10.89
CA ALA A 194 19.84 -12.12 -11.60
C ALA A 194 21.33 -12.29 -11.26
N SER A 195 21.81 -13.53 -11.20
CA SER A 195 23.26 -13.80 -11.27
C SER A 195 23.68 -13.84 -12.74
N GLY A 196 23.69 -12.65 -13.36
CA GLY A 196 24.47 -12.39 -14.55
C GLY A 196 25.89 -11.97 -14.17
N GLY A 197 26.84 -12.91 -14.26
CA GLY A 197 28.26 -12.64 -14.45
C GLY A 197 29.05 -12.02 -13.28
N ASP A 198 30.09 -12.75 -12.86
CA ASP A 198 31.19 -12.24 -12.05
C ASP A 198 31.74 -10.92 -12.62
N GLY A 199 31.50 -9.79 -11.94
CA GLY A 199 31.79 -8.46 -12.48
C GLY A 199 31.37 -7.26 -11.63
N GLY A 200 31.55 -7.32 -10.31
CA GLY A 200 31.38 -6.17 -9.41
C GLY A 200 29.93 -5.81 -9.10
N VAL A 201 29.55 -5.81 -7.82
CA VAL A 201 28.24 -5.33 -7.38
C VAL A 201 28.10 -3.87 -7.81
N GLU A 202 27.17 -3.58 -8.72
CA GLU A 202 26.90 -2.22 -9.16
C GLU A 202 26.44 -1.40 -7.95
N LYS A 203 27.17 -0.33 -7.65
CA LYS A 203 26.90 0.55 -6.51
C LYS A 203 26.44 1.89 -7.02
N CYS A 204 25.55 2.52 -6.26
CA CYS A 204 25.16 3.91 -6.47
C CYS A 204 25.40 4.71 -5.19
N SER A 205 25.70 5.99 -5.35
CA SER A 205 25.95 6.91 -4.23
C SER A 205 24.65 7.59 -3.82
N LEU A 206 24.35 7.60 -2.53
CA LEU A 206 23.13 8.24 -2.02
C LEU A 206 23.20 9.77 -2.06
N LEU A 207 24.40 10.36 -1.88
CA LEU A 207 24.74 11.79 -2.04
C LEU A 207 26.27 11.95 -2.13
N ASP A 208 26.75 13.14 -2.51
CA ASP A 208 28.18 13.46 -2.49
C ASP A 208 28.75 13.34 -1.05
N GLY A 209 29.62 12.36 -0.83
CA GLY A 209 30.30 12.12 0.44
C GLY A 209 29.66 11.07 1.36
N LEU A 210 28.52 10.45 1.00
CA LEU A 210 27.97 9.29 1.70
C LEU A 210 28.46 7.96 1.10
N ALA A 211 28.43 6.89 1.90
CA ALA A 211 28.85 5.56 1.47
C ALA A 211 27.98 5.04 0.32
N ALA A 212 28.63 4.60 -0.76
CA ALA A 212 27.94 3.95 -1.87
C ALA A 212 27.33 2.62 -1.41
N ARG A 213 26.05 2.41 -1.71
CA ARG A 213 25.35 1.15 -1.44
C ARG A 213 25.13 0.37 -2.74
N PRO A 214 24.93 -0.95 -2.68
CA PRO A 214 24.47 -1.73 -3.83
C PRO A 214 23.19 -1.13 -4.43
N VAL A 215 23.10 -1.16 -5.76
CA VAL A 215 21.87 -0.81 -6.51
C VAL A 215 20.75 -1.79 -6.13
N ARG A 216 19.57 -1.26 -5.82
CA ARG A 216 18.33 -2.01 -5.57
C ARG A 216 17.63 -2.25 -6.90
N TRP A 217 18.03 -3.29 -7.60
CA TRP A 217 17.41 -3.63 -8.89
C TRP A 217 15.94 -4.01 -8.72
N PRO A 218 15.04 -3.53 -9.61
CA PRO A 218 13.66 -4.01 -9.64
C PRO A 218 13.61 -5.49 -10.00
N ARG A 219 12.77 -6.26 -9.30
CA ARG A 219 12.32 -7.58 -9.78
C ARG A 219 11.36 -7.40 -10.95
N VAL A 220 11.13 -8.47 -11.70
CA VAL A 220 10.13 -8.49 -12.77
C VAL A 220 8.78 -8.05 -12.20
N GLY A 221 8.18 -7.04 -12.82
CA GLY A 221 6.91 -6.44 -12.40
C GLY A 221 6.95 -5.46 -11.22
N GLU A 222 8.10 -5.22 -10.58
CA GLU A 222 8.23 -4.18 -9.53
C GLU A 222 8.41 -2.76 -10.11
N LEU A 223 8.63 -2.64 -11.42
CA LEU A 223 8.70 -1.38 -12.14
C LEU A 223 7.87 -1.50 -13.42
N VAL A 224 6.76 -0.78 -13.50
CA VAL A 224 5.71 -0.91 -14.50
C VAL A 224 5.73 0.32 -15.41
N ILE A 225 5.86 0.14 -16.72
CA ILE A 225 5.65 1.20 -17.71
C ILE A 225 4.17 1.54 -17.71
N THR A 226 3.86 2.82 -17.50
CA THR A 226 2.48 3.30 -17.33
C THR A 226 2.07 4.30 -18.40
N GLU A 227 2.99 5.03 -19.01
CA GLU A 227 2.64 6.00 -20.05
C GLU A 227 3.80 6.23 -21.03
N LEU A 228 3.47 6.42 -22.31
CA LEU A 228 4.41 6.56 -23.42
C LEU A 228 4.03 7.77 -24.28
N MET A 229 4.92 8.75 -24.41
CA MET A 229 4.83 9.79 -25.44
C MET A 229 5.84 9.50 -26.53
N VAL A 230 5.35 8.92 -27.62
CA VAL A 230 6.16 8.48 -28.76
C VAL A 230 6.24 9.55 -29.85
N ASN A 231 5.19 10.35 -30.04
CA ASN A 231 5.13 11.33 -31.12
C ASN A 231 4.72 12.72 -30.57
N PRO A 232 5.56 13.39 -29.75
CA PRO A 232 5.24 14.70 -29.17
C PRO A 232 5.08 15.80 -30.22
N ILE A 233 4.28 16.83 -29.92
CA ILE A 233 4.20 18.05 -30.74
C ILE A 233 5.57 18.74 -30.77
N GLY A 234 6.06 19.02 -31.98
CA GLY A 234 7.31 19.73 -32.22
C GLY A 234 8.43 18.77 -32.62
N ASP A 235 9.59 18.91 -31.98
CA ASP A 235 10.74 18.05 -32.27
C ASP A 235 10.60 16.68 -31.58
N ASP A 236 10.19 15.71 -32.39
CA ASP A 236 10.06 14.30 -32.08
C ASP A 236 11.35 13.70 -31.47
N THR A 237 12.53 14.18 -31.87
CA THR A 237 13.80 13.59 -31.42
C THR A 237 14.23 14.02 -30.00
N SER A 238 13.50 14.96 -29.39
CA SER A 238 13.90 15.63 -28.15
C SER A 238 12.87 15.54 -27.02
N ALA A 239 11.61 15.24 -27.34
CA ALA A 239 10.50 15.33 -26.40
C ALA A 239 9.77 14.00 -26.15
N GLU A 240 10.27 12.87 -26.66
CA GLU A 240 9.75 11.55 -26.29
C GLU A 240 10.06 11.25 -24.81
N TRP A 241 9.14 10.53 -24.17
CA TRP A 241 9.32 10.09 -22.81
C TRP A 241 8.55 8.81 -22.51
N VAL A 242 9.04 8.10 -21.49
CA VAL A 242 8.49 6.87 -20.93
C VAL A 242 8.29 7.13 -19.44
N GLU A 243 7.10 6.83 -18.93
CA GLU A 243 6.81 6.87 -17.50
C GLU A 243 6.77 5.47 -16.91
N VAL A 244 7.38 5.34 -15.73
CA VAL A 244 7.38 4.11 -14.95
C VAL A 244 6.83 4.35 -13.55
N LEU A 245 6.10 3.37 -13.02
CA LEU A 245 5.61 3.27 -11.66
C LEU A 245 6.38 2.17 -10.94
N ALA A 246 7.00 2.48 -9.81
CA ALA A 246 7.59 1.47 -8.95
C ALA A 246 6.55 0.90 -7.99
N LEU A 247 6.37 -0.43 -7.96
CA LEU A 247 5.52 -1.11 -6.97
C LEU A 247 6.30 -1.47 -5.69
N ALA A 248 7.62 -1.38 -5.74
CA ALA A 248 8.54 -1.52 -4.61
C ALA A 248 9.65 -0.46 -4.69
N PRO A 249 10.41 -0.16 -3.62
CA PRO A 249 11.53 0.77 -3.72
C PRO A 249 12.67 0.18 -4.58
N VAL A 250 12.99 0.84 -5.69
CA VAL A 250 13.95 0.37 -6.70
C VAL A 250 14.92 1.48 -7.10
N ASP A 251 16.04 1.10 -7.69
CA ASP A 251 16.98 2.00 -8.34
C ASP A 251 17.02 1.69 -9.83
N LEU A 252 17.04 2.75 -10.64
CA LEU A 252 17.10 2.63 -12.08
C LEU A 252 18.55 2.57 -12.60
N ASN A 253 19.57 2.74 -11.75
CA ASN A 253 20.96 2.65 -12.15
C ASN A 253 21.27 1.28 -12.76
N GLY A 254 21.90 1.30 -13.93
CA GLY A 254 22.28 0.11 -14.67
C GLY A 254 21.14 -0.54 -15.46
N LEU A 255 19.87 -0.15 -15.24
CA LEU A 255 18.76 -0.60 -16.10
C LEU A 255 18.96 -0.11 -17.52
N THR A 256 18.47 -0.87 -18.49
CA THR A 256 18.47 -0.48 -19.90
C THR A 256 17.04 -0.23 -20.37
N VAL A 257 16.78 0.95 -20.93
CA VAL A 257 15.48 1.33 -21.49
C VAL A 257 15.60 1.59 -22.98
N GLY A 258 14.69 1.02 -23.77
CA GLY A 258 14.65 1.21 -25.21
C GLY A 258 13.80 0.16 -25.91
N SER A 259 14.13 -0.14 -27.16
CA SER A 259 13.37 -1.07 -28.01
C SER A 259 13.76 -2.55 -27.80
N ASP A 260 13.25 -3.39 -28.69
CA ASP A 260 13.66 -4.78 -28.87
C ASP A 260 15.14 -4.94 -29.25
N THR A 261 15.69 -3.95 -29.96
CA THR A 261 16.97 -4.03 -30.68
C THR A 261 18.03 -3.06 -30.18
N VAL A 262 17.63 -1.94 -29.56
CA VAL A 262 18.54 -0.89 -29.07
C VAL A 262 18.07 -0.40 -27.71
N GLY A 263 19.00 -0.15 -26.78
CA GLY A 263 18.69 0.32 -25.43
C GLY A 263 19.68 1.35 -24.92
N THR A 264 19.25 2.24 -24.04
CA THR A 264 20.11 3.15 -23.27
C THR A 264 20.24 2.65 -21.85
N ARG A 265 21.48 2.45 -21.39
CA ARG A 265 21.76 2.17 -19.99
C ARG A 265 21.61 3.44 -19.16
N LEU A 266 20.75 3.40 -18.16
CA LEU A 266 20.48 4.50 -17.25
C LEU A 266 21.59 4.56 -16.19
N GLN A 267 22.20 5.73 -16.02
CA GLN A 267 23.24 5.94 -15.02
C GLN A 267 23.16 7.35 -14.46
N GLY A 268 23.18 7.46 -13.12
CA GLY A 268 23.33 8.72 -12.41
C GLY A 268 24.65 8.80 -11.65
N THR A 269 25.07 10.02 -11.29
CA THR A 269 26.13 10.25 -10.30
C THR A 269 25.66 9.88 -8.89
N GLN A 270 24.35 10.02 -8.64
CA GLN A 270 23.64 9.52 -7.47
C GLN A 270 22.75 8.33 -7.84
N CYS A 271 22.19 7.65 -6.82
CA CYS A 271 21.16 6.64 -7.02
C CYS A 271 19.93 7.28 -7.68
N LEU A 272 19.54 6.75 -8.83
CA LEU A 272 18.29 6.99 -9.52
C LEU A 272 17.18 6.20 -8.80
N SER A 273 16.95 6.52 -7.53
CA SER A 273 16.01 5.81 -6.67
C SER A 273 14.58 6.23 -6.94
N LEU A 274 13.67 5.26 -6.98
CA LEU A 274 12.23 5.45 -7.09
C LEU A 274 11.53 4.68 -5.95
N PRO A 275 10.82 5.35 -5.04
CA PRO A 275 10.09 4.67 -3.96
C PRO A 275 8.87 3.91 -4.50
N ALA A 276 8.36 2.95 -3.71
CA ALA A 276 7.10 2.29 -4.00
C ALA A 276 5.95 3.30 -4.13
N GLY A 277 5.08 3.10 -5.11
CA GLY A 277 4.03 4.03 -5.51
C GLY A 277 4.53 5.27 -6.26
N GLY A 278 5.84 5.43 -6.42
CA GLY A 278 6.46 6.57 -7.09
C GLY A 278 6.43 6.45 -8.62
N TYR A 279 6.09 7.55 -9.29
CA TYR A 279 6.20 7.70 -10.74
C TYR A 279 7.51 8.40 -11.10
N ALA A 280 8.15 7.95 -12.18
CA ALA A 280 9.34 8.58 -12.73
C ALA A 280 9.25 8.73 -14.24
N LEU A 281 9.70 9.89 -14.70
CA LEU A 281 9.86 10.19 -16.12
C LEU A 281 11.26 9.84 -16.59
N LEU A 282 11.34 9.06 -17.65
CA LEU A 282 12.54 8.85 -18.45
C LEU A 282 12.34 9.61 -19.75
N ALA A 283 13.21 10.56 -20.07
CA ALA A 283 12.99 11.47 -21.20
C ALA A 283 14.19 11.52 -22.16
N ARG A 284 13.97 11.96 -23.40
CA ARG A 284 15.06 12.21 -24.36
C ARG A 284 16.01 13.34 -23.92
N ARG A 285 15.50 14.33 -23.18
CA ARG A 285 16.24 15.50 -22.66
C ARG A 285 15.78 15.83 -21.25
N ALA A 286 16.72 16.26 -20.41
CA ALA A 286 16.42 16.67 -19.04
C ALA A 286 15.85 18.11 -18.98
N GLU A 287 16.22 18.95 -19.93
CA GLU A 287 15.84 20.36 -19.96
C GLU A 287 14.38 20.53 -20.39
N ALA A 288 13.56 21.10 -19.50
CA ALA A 288 12.13 21.34 -19.71
C ALA A 288 11.81 22.07 -21.03
N VAL A 289 12.66 23.02 -21.42
CA VAL A 289 12.49 23.78 -22.67
C VAL A 289 12.65 22.93 -23.94
N LEU A 290 13.43 21.84 -23.86
CA LEU A 290 13.66 20.94 -24.99
C LEU A 290 12.65 19.80 -25.01
N ASN A 291 12.31 19.25 -23.84
CA ASN A 291 11.46 18.06 -23.71
C ASN A 291 9.94 18.35 -23.70
N GLY A 292 9.52 19.58 -23.99
CA GLY A 292 8.10 19.94 -24.09
C GLY A 292 7.46 20.39 -22.77
N GLY A 293 8.25 20.68 -21.74
CA GLY A 293 7.80 21.23 -20.46
C GLY A 293 7.49 20.16 -19.42
N LEU A 294 8.19 19.03 -19.46
CA LEU A 294 7.99 17.95 -18.49
C LEU A 294 8.43 18.37 -17.08
N PRO A 295 7.81 17.81 -16.02
CA PRO A 295 8.44 17.71 -14.71
C PRO A 295 9.84 17.09 -14.81
N THR A 296 10.71 17.36 -13.85
CA THR A 296 12.12 16.93 -13.89
C THR A 296 12.23 15.42 -14.13
N PRO A 297 12.81 14.99 -15.27
CA PRO A 297 13.01 13.57 -15.53
C PRO A 297 14.02 12.96 -14.55
N LEU A 298 13.75 11.73 -14.10
CA LEU A 298 14.66 10.98 -13.23
C LEU A 298 15.92 10.55 -13.99
N ALA A 299 15.78 10.21 -15.27
CA ALA A 299 16.89 9.87 -16.13
C ALA A 299 16.61 10.21 -17.60
N THR A 300 17.66 10.18 -18.42
CA THR A 300 17.55 10.39 -19.87
C THR A 300 17.86 9.13 -20.66
N PHE A 301 17.17 8.91 -21.78
CA PHE A 301 17.47 7.85 -22.75
C PHE A 301 17.73 8.42 -24.15
N GLY A 302 18.46 7.68 -24.98
CA GLY A 302 18.88 8.11 -26.33
C GLY A 302 18.41 7.21 -27.47
N VAL A 303 17.41 6.36 -27.23
CA VAL A 303 16.77 5.52 -28.26
C VAL A 303 15.57 6.26 -28.83
N ASP A 304 15.37 6.22 -30.15
CA ASP A 304 14.17 6.78 -30.79
C ASP A 304 13.01 5.78 -30.65
N LEU A 305 11.84 6.24 -30.25
CA LEU A 305 10.60 5.48 -30.27
C LEU A 305 9.97 5.64 -31.67
N ARG A 306 9.42 4.57 -32.23
CA ARG A 306 8.97 4.57 -33.63
C ARG A 306 7.51 4.98 -33.70
N ASN A 307 7.20 6.08 -34.37
CA ASN A 307 5.82 6.52 -34.58
C ASN A 307 4.91 5.48 -35.27
N SER A 308 5.47 4.51 -36.00
CA SER A 308 4.71 3.42 -36.62
C SER A 308 4.25 2.33 -35.64
N GLY A 309 4.64 2.40 -34.36
CA GLY A 309 4.48 1.35 -33.37
C GLY A 309 5.76 0.56 -33.13
N GLY A 310 5.79 -0.15 -32.00
CA GLY A 310 6.95 -0.92 -31.55
C GLY A 310 6.79 -1.42 -30.12
N VAL A 311 7.92 -1.71 -29.47
CA VAL A 311 7.97 -2.14 -28.08
C VAL A 311 8.92 -1.24 -27.30
N VAL A 312 8.52 -0.85 -26.09
CA VAL A 312 9.41 -0.28 -25.08
C VAL A 312 9.70 -1.36 -24.04
N ARG A 313 10.96 -1.51 -23.65
CA ARG A 313 11.42 -2.51 -22.68
C ARG A 313 12.33 -1.87 -21.64
N VAL A 314 12.10 -2.21 -20.39
CA VAL A 314 13.02 -1.98 -19.28
C VAL A 314 13.71 -3.30 -18.95
N ARG A 315 15.05 -3.30 -18.92
CA ARG A 315 15.86 -4.50 -18.68
C ARG A 315 16.86 -4.32 -17.55
N ALA A 316 17.04 -5.38 -16.74
CA ALA A 316 18.15 -5.53 -15.81
C ALA A 316 19.11 -6.60 -16.38
N GLY A 317 20.17 -6.16 -17.07
CA GLY A 317 20.99 -7.05 -17.87
C GLY A 317 20.17 -7.70 -19.00
N GLU A 318 20.12 -9.02 -19.04
CA GLU A 318 19.32 -9.79 -20.01
C GLU A 318 17.86 -10.00 -19.56
N VAL A 319 17.53 -9.70 -18.30
CA VAL A 319 16.17 -9.88 -17.76
C VAL A 319 15.30 -8.72 -18.17
N VAL A 320 14.15 -9.01 -18.79
CA VAL A 320 13.10 -8.01 -19.02
C VAL A 320 12.35 -7.79 -17.71
N VAL A 321 12.46 -6.59 -17.15
CA VAL A 321 11.76 -6.18 -15.93
C VAL A 321 10.31 -5.87 -16.26
N ASP A 322 10.12 -5.16 -17.38
CA ASP A 322 8.81 -4.83 -17.93
C ASP A 322 8.91 -4.48 -19.43
N ALA A 323 7.80 -4.67 -20.16
CA ALA A 323 7.71 -4.39 -21.58
C ALA A 323 6.30 -4.00 -22.00
N VAL A 324 6.19 -3.03 -22.91
CA VAL A 324 4.90 -2.60 -23.47
C VAL A 324 5.01 -2.52 -24.98
N GLU A 325 4.10 -3.20 -25.67
CA GLU A 325 3.88 -3.04 -27.10
C GLU A 325 2.89 -1.91 -27.34
N TYR A 326 3.19 -1.04 -28.32
CA TYR A 326 2.35 0.11 -28.66
C TYR A 326 2.15 0.20 -30.18
N GLY A 327 0.95 0.63 -30.58
CA GLY A 327 0.58 0.83 -31.97
C GLY A 327 1.08 2.16 -32.56
N PRO A 328 0.60 2.54 -33.76
CA PRO A 328 0.94 3.82 -34.39
C PRO A 328 0.60 5.02 -33.49
N ALA A 329 1.61 5.85 -33.20
CA ALA A 329 1.48 6.97 -32.28
C ALA A 329 0.81 8.19 -32.93
N ARG A 330 -0.11 8.83 -32.20
CA ARG A 330 -0.78 10.07 -32.62
C ARG A 330 0.07 11.26 -32.21
N GLU A 331 0.20 12.25 -33.10
CA GLU A 331 0.96 13.48 -32.79
C GLU A 331 0.36 14.18 -31.56
N GLY A 332 1.21 14.44 -30.58
CA GLY A 332 0.90 15.10 -29.33
C GLY A 332 0.11 14.29 -28.32
N VAL A 333 -0.07 12.98 -28.50
CA VAL A 333 -0.91 12.18 -27.59
C VAL A 333 -0.12 11.00 -27.05
N ALA A 334 0.04 10.97 -25.72
CA ALA A 334 0.59 9.79 -25.04
C ALA A 334 -0.39 8.61 -25.10
N THR A 335 0.15 7.41 -25.12
CA THR A 335 -0.58 6.17 -24.83
C THR A 335 -0.38 5.86 -23.36
N GLN A 336 -1.46 5.81 -22.59
CA GLN A 336 -1.44 5.63 -21.14
C GLN A 336 -2.13 4.31 -20.74
N LEU A 337 -1.64 3.71 -19.67
CA LEU A 337 -2.26 2.60 -18.98
C LEU A 337 -3.40 3.13 -18.09
N SER A 338 -4.56 2.48 -18.10
CA SER A 338 -5.68 2.90 -17.26
C SER A 338 -5.29 2.90 -15.77
N ALA A 339 -5.65 3.94 -15.03
CA ALA A 339 -5.18 4.18 -13.66
C ALA A 339 -5.38 2.99 -12.69
N GLU A 340 -6.53 2.33 -12.78
CA GLU A 340 -6.89 1.16 -11.95
C GLU A 340 -6.19 -0.13 -12.36
N ARG A 341 -5.48 -0.12 -13.49
CA ARG A 341 -4.74 -1.23 -14.08
C ARG A 341 -3.23 -1.00 -14.06
N ALA A 342 -2.74 -0.12 -13.19
CA ALA A 342 -1.33 0.21 -13.05
C ALA A 342 -0.52 -0.88 -12.32
N ASN A 343 -0.49 -2.09 -12.89
CA ASN A 343 0.29 -3.23 -12.41
C ASN A 343 0.93 -3.98 -13.60
N ALA A 344 1.87 -4.87 -13.28
CA ALA A 344 2.71 -5.58 -14.25
C ALA A 344 2.01 -6.66 -15.06
N SER A 345 0.79 -7.08 -14.70
CA SER A 345 0.02 -8.04 -15.49
C SER A 345 -0.95 -7.34 -16.44
N ASP A 346 -1.53 -6.23 -16.00
CA ASP A 346 -2.51 -5.51 -16.80
C ASP A 346 -1.85 -4.63 -17.86
N ASN A 347 -0.63 -4.14 -17.63
CA ASN A 347 0.13 -3.36 -18.60
C ASN A 347 0.59 -4.18 -19.83
N ASP A 348 0.60 -5.51 -19.74
CA ASP A 348 0.83 -6.42 -20.87
C ASP A 348 -0.40 -6.56 -21.78
N SER A 349 -1.59 -6.13 -21.33
CA SER A 349 -2.84 -6.24 -22.09
C SER A 349 -3.10 -4.98 -22.90
N PRO A 350 -3.15 -5.02 -24.24
CA PRO A 350 -3.44 -3.84 -25.07
C PRO A 350 -4.78 -3.17 -24.72
N SER A 351 -5.75 -3.96 -24.25
CA SER A 351 -7.04 -3.44 -23.78
C SER A 351 -6.97 -2.58 -22.52
N SER A 352 -5.81 -2.58 -21.84
CA SER A 352 -5.50 -1.74 -20.69
C SER A 352 -5.03 -0.34 -21.04
N TRP A 353 -4.68 -0.12 -22.30
CA TRP A 353 -4.10 1.12 -22.79
C TRP A 353 -5.10 1.94 -23.60
N CYS A 354 -4.97 3.26 -23.51
CA CYS A 354 -5.78 4.20 -24.26
C CYS A 354 -5.02 5.51 -24.53
N PRO A 355 -5.52 6.36 -25.46
CA PRO A 355 -4.96 7.69 -25.67
C PRO A 355 -5.20 8.61 -24.47
N ALA A 356 -4.17 9.30 -24.02
CA ALA A 356 -4.28 10.30 -22.98
C ALA A 356 -5.09 11.52 -23.43
N ARG A 357 -5.74 12.18 -22.47
CA ARG A 357 -6.68 13.31 -22.73
C ARG A 357 -6.33 14.58 -21.97
N GLU A 358 -5.48 14.49 -20.95
CA GLU A 358 -5.12 15.63 -20.12
C GLU A 358 -4.02 16.45 -20.78
N ARG A 359 -4.21 17.77 -20.92
CA ARG A 359 -3.21 18.64 -21.53
C ARG A 359 -2.05 18.90 -20.56
N HIS A 360 -0.82 18.76 -21.04
CA HIS A 360 0.41 19.16 -20.34
C HIS A 360 1.35 19.96 -21.24
N GLY A 361 2.28 20.68 -20.59
CA GLY A 361 3.30 21.48 -21.27
C GLY A 361 2.76 22.65 -22.09
N GLU A 362 3.65 23.51 -22.56
CA GLU A 362 3.28 24.71 -23.34
C GLU A 362 2.90 24.38 -24.80
N ARG A 363 3.41 23.25 -25.32
CA ARG A 363 3.12 22.79 -26.69
C ARG A 363 1.75 22.14 -26.84
N GLY A 364 1.11 21.80 -25.72
CA GLY A 364 -0.24 21.26 -25.72
C GLY A 364 -0.36 19.77 -25.97
N ASN A 365 0.68 19.00 -25.65
CA ASN A 365 0.64 17.55 -25.64
C ASN A 365 -0.43 17.05 -24.65
N LEU A 366 -0.93 15.83 -24.87
CA LEU A 366 -1.84 15.14 -23.99
C LEU A 366 -1.10 14.01 -23.27
N GLY A 367 -1.18 13.97 -21.95
CA GLY A 367 -0.53 13.01 -21.07
C GLY A 367 -0.52 13.46 -19.61
N THR A 368 -0.13 12.58 -18.70
CA THR A 368 -0.10 12.78 -17.24
C THR A 368 1.30 12.67 -16.63
N PRO A 369 2.34 13.32 -17.21
CA PRO A 369 3.70 13.08 -16.80
C PRO A 369 3.95 13.42 -15.32
N GLY A 370 4.57 12.46 -14.61
CA GLY A 370 4.89 12.47 -13.19
C GLY A 370 3.69 12.20 -12.26
N ARG A 371 2.55 11.74 -12.78
CA ARG A 371 1.28 11.61 -12.03
C ARG A 371 0.54 10.34 -12.42
N VAL A 372 -0.40 9.94 -11.57
CA VAL A 372 -1.34 8.86 -11.90
C VAL A 372 -2.11 9.20 -13.19
N ASN A 373 -2.14 8.24 -14.11
CA ASN A 373 -2.90 8.31 -15.35
C ASN A 373 -4.40 8.51 -15.12
N THR A 374 -5.10 8.90 -16.18
CA THR A 374 -6.57 8.93 -16.15
C THR A 374 -7.16 7.55 -16.49
N ARG A 375 -8.41 7.31 -16.07
CA ARG A 375 -9.12 6.08 -16.47
C ARG A 375 -9.39 6.10 -17.97
N CYS A 376 -9.17 4.97 -18.62
CA CYS A 376 -9.60 4.78 -20.00
C CYS A 376 -11.14 4.79 -20.09
N ALA A 377 -11.68 5.47 -21.09
CA ALA A 377 -13.12 5.47 -21.35
C ALA A 377 -13.56 4.13 -21.95
N GLU A 378 -14.81 3.72 -21.72
CA GLU A 378 -15.37 2.55 -22.39
C GLU A 378 -15.35 2.77 -23.92
N GLY A 379 -14.68 1.86 -24.65
CA GLY A 379 -14.52 1.91 -26.11
C GLY A 379 -13.21 2.52 -26.63
N ASP A 380 -12.34 3.02 -25.76
CA ASP A 380 -11.06 3.67 -26.13
C ASP A 380 -9.84 2.71 -26.16
N ALA A 381 -10.06 1.41 -25.94
CA ALA A 381 -9.00 0.41 -25.94
C ALA A 381 -8.18 0.48 -27.24
N ASP A 382 -6.86 0.58 -27.11
CA ASP A 382 -5.96 0.53 -28.26
C ASP A 382 -5.97 -0.90 -28.83
N ALA A 383 -6.92 -1.16 -29.74
CA ALA A 383 -7.06 -2.42 -30.43
C ALA A 383 -5.91 -2.57 -31.42
N GLY A 384 -4.77 -3.04 -30.93
CA GLY A 384 -3.68 -3.58 -31.72
C GLY A 384 -4.12 -4.87 -32.43
N ALA A 385 -5.00 -4.77 -33.42
CA ALA A 385 -5.23 -5.77 -34.48
C ALA A 385 -6.22 -5.22 -35.50
N SER A 386 -5.86 -5.31 -36.79
CA SER A 386 -6.76 -5.01 -37.90
C SER A 386 -7.89 -6.03 -37.99
N ASP A 387 -9.13 -5.58 -38.11
CA ASP A 387 -10.19 -6.28 -38.83
C ASP A 387 -10.93 -5.33 -39.77
N GLY A 388 -10.65 -5.51 -41.06
CA GLY A 388 -11.46 -4.93 -42.12
C GLY A 388 -12.81 -5.63 -42.18
N GLY A 389 -13.89 -4.85 -42.22
CA GLY A 389 -15.23 -5.38 -42.48
C GLY A 389 -16.29 -4.34 -42.17
N GLY A 390 -16.62 -3.50 -43.16
CA GLY A 390 -17.57 -2.41 -42.99
C GLY A 390 -19.00 -2.84 -42.72
N GLN A 391 -19.83 -1.87 -42.32
CA GLN A 391 -21.09 -1.59 -42.99
C GLN A 391 -21.62 -0.20 -42.61
N ASP A 392 -21.94 0.56 -43.66
CA ASP A 392 -22.76 1.75 -43.64
C ASP A 392 -24.15 1.47 -43.04
N ALA A 393 -24.64 2.38 -42.19
CA ALA A 393 -26.05 2.75 -42.18
C ALA A 393 -26.20 4.19 -41.68
N GLY A 394 -26.69 5.06 -42.57
CA GLY A 394 -26.81 6.50 -42.40
C GLY A 394 -27.89 6.96 -41.41
N PRO A 395 -28.08 8.30 -41.31
CA PRO A 395 -28.87 8.95 -40.29
C PRO A 395 -30.36 8.94 -40.66
N SER A 396 -31.24 8.97 -39.65
CA SER A 396 -32.61 9.41 -39.85
C SER A 396 -33.02 10.40 -38.76
N ASP A 397 -33.56 11.50 -39.26
CA ASP A 397 -33.97 12.69 -38.55
C ASP A 397 -35.37 12.54 -37.94
N GLY A 398 -35.62 13.32 -36.89
CA GLY A 398 -36.83 14.15 -36.79
C GLY A 398 -38.14 13.50 -36.30
N GLY A 399 -38.75 14.16 -35.31
CA GLY A 399 -40.20 14.07 -35.10
C GLY A 399 -40.66 14.33 -33.67
N ARG A 400 -40.89 15.62 -33.33
CA ARG A 400 -41.83 16.02 -32.27
C ARG A 400 -43.24 16.02 -32.87
N ASP A 401 -44.25 15.52 -32.16
CA ASP A 401 -45.34 16.35 -31.58
C ASP A 401 -46.50 15.54 -30.95
N ALA A 402 -46.90 16.05 -29.78
CA ALA A 402 -48.24 16.21 -29.19
C ALA A 402 -49.35 15.13 -29.27
N GLY A 403 -49.85 14.76 -28.07
CA GLY A 403 -51.28 14.95 -27.76
C GLY A 403 -51.99 13.78 -27.06
N PRO A 404 -52.83 14.03 -26.02
CA PRO A 404 -53.23 13.04 -25.02
C PRO A 404 -54.62 12.43 -25.28
N THR A 405 -54.86 11.18 -24.85
CA THR A 405 -56.21 10.76 -24.40
C THR A 405 -56.11 9.63 -23.37
N SER A 406 -57.00 9.75 -22.38
CA SER A 406 -57.32 8.81 -21.32
C SER A 406 -58.02 7.54 -21.82
N ASP A 407 -57.66 6.38 -21.29
CA ASP A 407 -58.64 5.31 -21.05
C ASP A 407 -58.21 4.42 -19.88
N ALA A 408 -59.19 4.05 -19.07
CA ALA A 408 -59.05 3.30 -17.83
C ALA A 408 -59.15 1.79 -18.10
N GLY A 409 -58.17 1.04 -17.61
CA GLY A 409 -58.14 -0.44 -17.61
C GLY A 409 -57.35 -0.97 -16.40
N PRO A 410 -57.61 -2.22 -15.96
CA PRO A 410 -57.65 -2.59 -14.54
C PRO A 410 -56.28 -2.86 -13.90
N ARG A 411 -56.32 -2.90 -12.56
CA ARG A 411 -55.18 -3.08 -11.64
C ARG A 411 -54.58 -4.49 -11.77
N ASP A 412 -53.32 -4.55 -12.20
CA ASP A 412 -52.44 -5.69 -11.93
C ASP A 412 -51.49 -5.33 -10.78
N ALA A 413 -51.49 -6.17 -9.76
CA ALA A 413 -50.61 -6.09 -8.61
C ALA A 413 -49.20 -6.54 -9.02
N GLY A 414 -48.37 -5.60 -9.46
CA GLY A 414 -46.93 -5.76 -9.52
C GLY A 414 -46.29 -5.64 -8.12
N PRO A 415 -45.16 -6.33 -7.86
CA PRO A 415 -44.44 -6.23 -6.58
C PRO A 415 -43.97 -4.78 -6.32
N PRO A 416 -43.80 -4.36 -5.06
CA PRO A 416 -43.42 -2.99 -4.73
C PRO A 416 -42.07 -2.65 -5.36
N ASP A 417 -42.10 -1.63 -6.19
CA ASP A 417 -40.95 -1.01 -6.82
C ASP A 417 -40.14 -0.30 -5.72
N ALA A 418 -39.18 -1.02 -5.14
CA ALA A 418 -38.11 -0.42 -4.37
C ALA A 418 -37.21 0.31 -5.37
N GLY A 419 -37.61 1.52 -5.75
CA GLY A 419 -36.77 2.42 -6.53
C GLY A 419 -35.39 2.52 -5.86
N PRO A 420 -34.30 2.56 -6.64
CA PRO A 420 -32.96 2.70 -6.08
C PRO A 420 -32.94 3.92 -5.15
N PRO A 421 -32.36 3.81 -3.94
CA PRO A 421 -32.21 4.96 -3.07
C PRO A 421 -31.47 6.04 -3.84
N ASP A 422 -32.04 7.24 -3.81
CA ASP A 422 -31.58 8.45 -4.48
C ASP A 422 -30.10 8.63 -4.19
N ALA A 423 -29.24 8.23 -5.14
CA ALA A 423 -27.81 8.41 -5.04
C ALA A 423 -27.58 9.91 -5.25
N GLY A 424 -27.37 10.61 -4.14
CA GLY A 424 -26.84 11.97 -4.16
C GLY A 424 -25.60 12.07 -5.08
N PRO A 425 -25.20 13.30 -5.45
CA PRO A 425 -24.12 13.52 -6.41
C PRO A 425 -22.89 12.65 -6.08
N PRO A 426 -22.16 12.13 -7.08
CA PRO A 426 -21.13 11.13 -6.87
C PRO A 426 -20.02 11.71 -5.99
N GLY A 427 -20.12 11.47 -4.69
CA GLY A 427 -19.05 11.74 -3.74
C GLY A 427 -17.91 10.78 -4.02
N SER A 428 -16.70 11.16 -3.61
CA SER A 428 -15.59 10.21 -3.54
C SER A 428 -16.04 8.97 -2.76
N THR A 429 -15.82 7.79 -3.34
CA THR A 429 -16.13 6.51 -2.71
C THR A 429 -14.82 5.85 -2.26
N CYS A 430 -14.86 5.26 -1.08
CA CYS A 430 -13.81 4.37 -0.58
C CYS A 430 -14.10 2.95 -1.02
N ILE A 431 -13.06 2.14 -1.19
CA ILE A 431 -13.25 0.69 -1.18
C ILE A 431 -13.28 0.24 0.28
N ASP A 432 -14.39 -0.36 0.69
CA ASP A 432 -14.53 -0.97 2.00
C ASP A 432 -13.63 -2.21 2.07
N ARG A 433 -12.65 -2.20 2.99
CA ARG A 433 -11.64 -3.26 3.10
C ARG A 433 -12.22 -4.60 3.59
N ILE A 434 -13.42 -4.60 4.16
CA ILE A 434 -14.10 -5.80 4.67
C ILE A 434 -14.85 -6.52 3.53
N THR A 435 -15.42 -5.75 2.60
CA THR A 435 -16.33 -6.27 1.56
C THR A 435 -15.83 -6.13 0.13
N GLY A 436 -14.73 -5.38 -0.09
CA GLY A 436 -14.22 -5.03 -1.41
C GLY A 436 -15.15 -4.11 -2.22
N ARG A 437 -16.23 -3.62 -1.62
CA ARG A 437 -17.24 -2.80 -2.30
C ARG A 437 -16.99 -1.32 -2.10
N ALA A 438 -17.41 -0.52 -3.09
CA ALA A 438 -17.45 0.92 -2.92
C ALA A 438 -18.43 1.28 -1.78
N ARG A 439 -17.95 2.05 -0.80
CA ARG A 439 -18.72 2.70 0.25
C ARG A 439 -18.46 4.21 0.21
N ALA A 440 -19.34 4.98 0.84
CA ALA A 440 -19.07 6.41 1.02
C ALA A 440 -17.85 6.64 1.92
N VAL A 441 -17.10 7.72 1.66
CA VAL A 441 -16.07 8.24 2.57
C VAL A 441 -16.72 8.57 3.93
N ARG A 442 -16.13 8.07 5.01
CA ARG A 442 -16.49 8.42 6.39
C ARG A 442 -15.92 9.79 6.70
N VAL A 443 -16.68 10.81 6.28
CA VAL A 443 -16.25 12.20 6.38
C VAL A 443 -16.02 12.58 7.84
N PRO A 444 -14.81 13.07 8.18
CA PRO A 444 -14.53 13.56 9.52
C PRO A 444 -15.34 14.83 9.84
N GLU A 445 -15.81 14.94 11.08
CA GLU A 445 -16.42 16.17 11.58
C GLU A 445 -15.45 16.94 12.48
N VAL A 446 -15.80 18.17 12.84
CA VAL A 446 -14.99 18.96 13.78
C VAL A 446 -14.74 18.15 15.06
N GLY A 447 -13.47 18.05 15.46
CA GLY A 447 -13.03 17.28 16.61
C GLY A 447 -12.95 15.76 16.44
N SER A 448 -13.19 15.22 15.24
CA SER A 448 -12.98 13.80 14.95
C SER A 448 -11.50 13.44 14.73
N ILE A 449 -10.68 14.43 14.40
CA ILE A 449 -9.25 14.33 14.14
C ILE A 449 -8.59 15.48 14.89
N VAL A 450 -7.46 15.21 15.54
CA VAL A 450 -6.74 16.12 16.42
C VAL A 450 -5.26 16.08 16.02
N LEU A 451 -4.65 17.23 15.74
CA LEU A 451 -3.21 17.38 15.57
C LEU A 451 -2.54 17.24 16.94
N THR A 452 -1.64 16.28 17.05
CA THR A 452 -1.05 15.90 18.35
C THR A 452 0.45 16.15 18.43
N GLU A 453 1.17 16.03 17.32
CA GLU A 453 2.63 16.21 17.31
C GLU A 453 3.10 16.63 15.91
N PHE A 454 4.19 17.39 15.81
CA PHE A 454 4.85 17.68 14.54
C PHE A 454 6.35 17.93 14.70
N MET A 455 7.13 17.62 13.65
CA MET A 455 8.55 17.92 13.54
C MET A 455 8.78 18.92 12.41
N ALA A 456 9.27 20.11 12.76
CA ALA A 456 9.50 21.21 11.81
C ALA A 456 10.97 21.56 11.55
N ASP A 457 11.92 20.90 12.22
CA ASP A 457 13.35 21.15 12.06
C ASP A 457 14.14 19.87 12.38
N PRO A 458 13.97 18.79 11.61
CA PRO A 458 14.68 17.53 11.84
C PRO A 458 16.19 17.73 11.68
N THR A 459 16.99 17.00 12.47
CA THR A 459 18.47 17.11 12.39
C THR A 459 19.14 15.88 11.84
N VAL A 460 18.46 14.74 11.86
CA VAL A 460 19.06 13.48 11.41
C VAL A 460 19.04 13.33 9.89
N VAL A 461 18.08 13.97 9.23
CA VAL A 461 17.96 14.02 7.76
C VAL A 461 17.71 15.46 7.32
N ALA A 462 17.71 15.70 6.00
CA ALA A 462 17.44 17.02 5.46
C ALA A 462 16.04 17.51 5.88
N ASP A 463 15.97 18.78 6.24
CA ASP A 463 14.77 19.49 6.71
C ASP A 463 13.50 19.12 5.91
N GLY A 464 13.47 19.47 4.62
CA GLY A 464 12.32 19.19 3.75
C GLY A 464 12.01 17.71 3.46
N VAL A 465 12.69 16.75 4.09
CA VAL A 465 12.45 15.30 3.97
C VAL A 465 12.08 14.66 5.31
N GLY A 466 12.60 15.18 6.43
CA GLY A 466 12.36 14.64 7.78
C GLY A 466 11.18 15.27 8.52
N GLU A 467 10.49 16.25 7.95
CA GLU A 467 9.31 16.85 8.58
C GLU A 467 8.12 15.88 8.56
N TRP A 468 7.33 15.94 9.64
CA TRP A 468 6.12 15.13 9.79
C TRP A 468 5.11 15.78 10.73
N VAL A 469 3.86 15.35 10.63
CA VAL A 469 2.70 15.77 11.41
C VAL A 469 1.93 14.52 11.84
N GLU A 470 1.58 14.41 13.12
CA GLU A 470 0.75 13.34 13.65
C GLU A 470 -0.68 13.82 13.88
N VAL A 471 -1.62 12.93 13.57
CA VAL A 471 -3.04 13.08 13.87
C VAL A 471 -3.53 11.94 14.77
N LEU A 472 -4.42 12.26 15.70
CA LEU A 472 -5.20 11.32 16.51
C LEU A 472 -6.66 11.37 16.09
N THR A 473 -7.28 10.21 15.89
CA THR A 473 -8.72 10.10 15.63
C THR A 473 -9.51 9.85 16.91
N THR A 474 -10.64 10.52 17.08
CA THR A 474 -11.56 10.32 18.21
C THR A 474 -12.80 9.50 17.85
N ARG A 475 -12.89 9.10 16.57
CA ARG A 475 -13.90 8.21 16.01
C ARG A 475 -13.32 7.55 14.74
N GLU A 476 -14.02 6.55 14.20
CA GLU A 476 -13.66 5.99 12.90
C GLU A 476 -13.94 6.97 11.75
N VAL A 477 -12.92 7.30 10.96
CA VAL A 477 -12.97 8.29 9.87
C VAL A 477 -12.08 7.87 8.71
N ASP A 478 -12.27 8.50 7.55
CA ASP A 478 -11.32 8.45 6.45
C ASP A 478 -10.70 9.83 6.23
N LEU A 479 -9.37 9.87 6.03
CA LEU A 479 -8.69 11.15 5.77
C LEU A 479 -8.79 11.65 4.33
N ASN A 480 -9.46 10.90 3.46
CA ASN A 480 -9.67 11.29 2.06
C ASN A 480 -10.41 12.62 1.94
N GLY A 481 -9.87 13.50 1.10
CA GLY A 481 -10.41 14.83 0.86
C GLY A 481 -10.11 15.82 1.98
N ILE A 482 -9.37 15.44 3.03
CA ILE A 482 -8.86 16.39 4.03
C ILE A 482 -7.66 17.13 3.44
N THR A 483 -7.66 18.45 3.54
CA THR A 483 -6.54 19.31 3.19
C THR A 483 -5.75 19.67 4.44
N LEU A 484 -4.49 19.24 4.52
CA LEU A 484 -3.52 19.75 5.47
C LEU A 484 -2.86 21.01 4.89
N MET A 485 -2.79 22.10 5.67
CA MET A 485 -2.23 23.37 5.19
C MET A 485 -1.47 24.14 6.27
N ASN A 486 -0.46 24.90 5.85
CA ASN A 486 0.30 25.79 6.73
C ASN A 486 -0.23 27.25 6.71
N GLU A 487 0.46 28.16 7.39
CA GLU A 487 0.11 29.58 7.47
C GLU A 487 0.25 30.34 6.15
N SER A 488 1.11 29.87 5.25
CA SER A 488 1.35 30.51 3.94
C SER A 488 0.25 30.20 2.91
N GLY A 489 -0.62 29.25 3.22
CA GLY A 489 -1.62 28.70 2.30
C GLY A 489 -1.10 27.53 1.45
N ALA A 490 0.17 27.13 1.60
CA ALA A 490 0.65 25.88 1.02
C ALA A 490 -0.09 24.70 1.66
N SER A 491 -0.51 23.74 0.83
CA SER A 491 -1.41 22.69 1.27
C SER A 491 -1.28 21.40 0.46
N THR A 492 -1.66 20.28 1.07
CA THR A 492 -1.81 18.97 0.42
C THR A 492 -3.19 18.41 0.77
N THR A 493 -3.94 17.97 -0.24
CA THR A 493 -5.16 17.18 -0.02
C THR A 493 -4.79 15.71 0.02
N LEU A 494 -5.19 15.05 1.09
CA LEU A 494 -4.93 13.64 1.32
C LEU A 494 -5.92 12.80 0.52
N GLU A 495 -5.40 11.89 -0.31
CA GLU A 495 -6.21 11.00 -1.14
C GLU A 495 -5.54 9.64 -1.29
N ALA A 496 -6.34 8.58 -1.30
CA ALA A 496 -5.93 7.21 -1.59
C ALA A 496 -7.11 6.38 -2.10
N ALA A 497 -6.88 5.49 -3.08
CA ALA A 497 -7.95 4.69 -3.69
C ALA A 497 -8.64 3.73 -2.70
N LEU A 498 -7.89 3.17 -1.74
CA LEU A 498 -8.41 2.30 -0.67
C LEU A 498 -8.88 3.06 0.58
N CYS A 499 -8.88 4.37 0.50
CA CYS A 499 -9.01 5.31 1.60
C CYS A 499 -7.98 5.19 2.73
N LEU A 500 -7.68 6.34 3.30
CA LEU A 500 -6.87 6.53 4.50
C LEU A 500 -7.77 6.34 5.73
N SER A 501 -8.28 5.13 5.90
CA SER A 501 -9.19 4.76 6.99
C SER A 501 -8.45 4.62 8.31
N LEU A 502 -8.94 5.27 9.36
CA LEU A 502 -8.43 5.14 10.72
C LEU A 502 -9.56 4.80 11.68
N LYS A 503 -9.31 3.86 12.59
CA LYS A 503 -10.23 3.54 13.70
C LYS A 503 -10.20 4.63 14.75
N THR A 504 -11.09 4.57 15.73
CA THR A 504 -11.05 5.49 16.88
C THR A 504 -9.80 5.24 17.73
N GLY A 505 -9.20 6.29 18.27
CA GLY A 505 -8.00 6.23 19.10
C GLY A 505 -6.69 5.98 18.34
N THR A 506 -6.73 5.89 17.00
CA THR A 506 -5.55 5.65 16.19
C THR A 506 -4.72 6.92 16.01
N ARG A 507 -3.40 6.79 16.16
CA ARG A 507 -2.43 7.81 15.77
C ARG A 507 -1.85 7.47 14.42
N ALA A 508 -1.77 8.46 13.54
CA ALA A 508 -1.21 8.30 12.22
C ALA A 508 -0.24 9.41 11.89
N VAL A 509 0.84 9.05 11.21
CA VAL A 509 1.91 9.98 10.82
C VAL A 509 1.73 10.37 9.36
N LEU A 510 1.70 11.67 9.10
CA LEU A 510 1.82 12.26 7.77
C LEU A 510 3.24 12.80 7.64
N ALA A 511 3.98 12.48 6.58
CA ALA A 511 5.39 12.88 6.48
C ALA A 511 5.76 13.43 5.10
N ARG A 512 6.95 14.02 4.98
CA ARG A 512 7.49 14.44 3.67
C ARG A 512 7.94 13.28 2.80
N SER A 513 8.17 12.11 3.38
CA SER A 513 8.57 10.89 2.67
C SER A 513 8.02 9.65 3.37
N LEU A 514 7.54 8.68 2.57
CA LEU A 514 7.17 7.35 3.05
C LEU A 514 8.40 6.47 3.35
N ASP A 515 9.59 6.83 2.85
CA ASP A 515 10.80 6.02 2.99
C ASP A 515 11.46 6.26 4.37
N PRO A 516 11.46 5.26 5.28
CA PRO A 516 12.06 5.38 6.61
C PRO A 516 13.56 5.68 6.56
N SER A 517 14.26 5.32 5.48
CA SER A 517 15.68 5.63 5.32
C SER A 517 15.95 7.10 4.96
N LEU A 518 14.93 7.82 4.48
CA LEU A 518 15.03 9.24 4.09
C LEU A 518 14.37 10.17 5.11
N ASN A 519 13.35 9.72 5.83
CA ASN A 519 12.57 10.55 6.75
C ASN A 519 13.06 10.51 8.22
N GLY A 520 14.26 9.97 8.46
CA GLY A 520 14.85 9.88 9.79
C GLY A 520 14.45 8.64 10.60
N GLY A 521 13.89 7.61 9.96
CA GLY A 521 13.48 6.37 10.59
C GLY A 521 12.09 6.44 11.23
N LEU A 522 11.16 7.17 10.62
CA LEU A 522 9.78 7.21 11.10
C LEU A 522 9.14 5.81 11.04
N PRO A 523 8.20 5.51 11.95
CA PRO A 523 7.33 4.34 11.82
C PRO A 523 6.39 4.50 10.62
N ALA A 524 5.46 3.57 10.45
CA ALA A 524 4.52 3.56 9.33
C ALA A 524 3.90 4.94 9.07
N VAL A 525 4.16 5.51 7.88
CA VAL A 525 3.63 6.79 7.43
C VAL A 525 2.35 6.52 6.65
N LEU A 526 1.25 7.15 7.07
CA LEU A 526 -0.07 6.97 6.47
C LEU A 526 -0.19 7.65 5.10
N ALA A 527 0.33 8.87 4.96
CA ALA A 527 0.31 9.64 3.71
C ALA A 527 1.38 10.73 3.72
N THR A 528 1.63 11.34 2.55
CA THR A 528 2.64 12.41 2.40
C THR A 528 2.05 13.80 2.25
N PHE A 529 2.84 14.82 2.56
CA PHE A 529 2.55 16.22 2.25
C PHE A 529 3.74 16.91 1.56
N SER A 530 3.47 18.01 0.85
CA SER A 530 4.38 18.59 -0.14
C SER A 530 4.86 20.02 0.16
N PHE A 531 4.74 20.47 1.41
CA PHE A 531 5.16 21.81 1.84
C PHE A 531 6.03 21.74 3.10
N ASN A 532 6.90 22.74 3.31
CA ASN A 532 7.72 22.81 4.52
C ASN A 532 6.96 23.44 5.70
N LEU A 533 7.31 22.99 6.89
CA LEU A 533 7.02 23.67 8.14
C LEU A 533 8.07 24.76 8.39
N ALA A 534 7.75 25.72 9.24
CA ALA A 534 8.64 26.84 9.48
C ALA A 534 9.49 26.63 10.74
N ASN A 535 10.81 26.65 10.57
CA ASN A 535 11.79 26.50 11.65
C ASN A 535 11.94 27.80 12.46
N THR A 536 11.58 28.94 11.86
CA THR A 536 11.77 30.27 12.45
C THR A 536 10.55 30.74 13.25
N ALA A 537 10.82 31.50 14.32
CA ALA A 537 9.78 32.17 15.10
C ALA A 537 8.89 33.08 14.22
N GLY A 538 7.63 33.27 14.63
CA GLY A 538 6.63 34.03 13.88
C GLY A 538 5.24 33.43 14.04
N ALA A 539 4.18 34.08 13.57
CA ALA A 539 2.84 33.50 13.66
C ALA A 539 2.71 32.30 12.69
N ARG A 540 2.70 31.08 13.21
CA ARG A 540 2.62 29.83 12.43
C ARG A 540 1.34 29.08 12.73
N SER A 541 0.89 28.26 11.78
CA SER A 541 -0.29 27.43 11.94
C SER A 541 -0.27 26.18 11.08
N LEU A 542 -0.83 25.09 11.59
CA LEU A 542 -1.24 23.92 10.81
C LEU A 542 -2.74 23.76 10.94
N ARG A 543 -3.41 23.49 9.82
CA ARG A 543 -4.87 23.34 9.76
C ARG A 543 -5.25 22.11 8.97
N LEU A 544 -6.18 21.33 9.50
CA LEU A 544 -6.88 20.27 8.79
C LEU A 544 -8.23 20.82 8.32
N MET A 545 -8.47 20.79 7.02
CA MET A 545 -9.67 21.37 6.40
C MET A 545 -10.44 20.33 5.59
N LYS A 546 -11.77 20.45 5.56
CA LYS A 546 -12.63 19.70 4.64
C LYS A 546 -13.71 20.64 4.10
N ASP A 547 -13.78 20.79 2.78
CA ASP A 547 -14.80 21.60 2.08
C ASP A 547 -14.93 23.03 2.65
N GLY A 548 -13.78 23.65 2.98
CA GLY A 548 -13.71 25.00 3.55
C GLY A 548 -13.97 25.10 5.05
N ARG A 549 -14.29 23.99 5.73
CA ARG A 549 -14.45 23.94 7.20
C ARG A 549 -13.16 23.42 7.86
N ALA A 550 -12.70 24.12 8.90
CA ALA A 550 -11.61 23.64 9.75
C ALA A 550 -12.09 22.48 10.63
N LEU A 551 -11.40 21.35 10.58
CA LEU A 551 -11.62 20.19 11.44
C LEU A 551 -10.81 20.31 12.74
N ASP A 552 -9.59 20.83 12.63
CA ASP A 552 -8.65 21.07 13.73
C ASP A 552 -7.56 22.07 13.31
N ALA A 553 -7.01 22.85 14.25
CA ALA A 553 -6.03 23.90 13.92
C ALA A 553 -5.11 24.29 15.07
N ILE A 554 -3.82 24.02 14.93
CA ILE A 554 -2.82 24.42 15.93
C ILE A 554 -2.07 25.68 15.50
N THR A 555 -1.64 26.48 16.48
CA THR A 555 -0.81 27.67 16.26
C THR A 555 0.39 27.69 17.19
N TRP A 556 1.51 28.21 16.69
CA TRP A 556 2.73 28.39 17.49
C TRP A 556 3.47 29.66 17.06
N SER A 557 4.35 30.14 17.94
CA SER A 557 5.15 31.35 17.68
C SER A 557 6.65 31.21 17.92
N ASN A 558 7.04 30.18 18.67
CA ASN A 558 8.43 29.90 18.97
C ASN A 558 9.13 29.30 17.76
N ALA A 559 10.43 29.55 17.63
CA ALA A 559 11.26 28.83 16.68
C ALA A 559 11.27 27.33 17.00
N ALA A 560 11.37 26.49 15.98
CA ALA A 560 11.59 25.07 16.16
C ALA A 560 12.94 24.85 16.88
N THR A 561 12.99 23.82 17.72
CA THR A 561 14.26 23.37 18.30
C THR A 561 14.81 22.29 17.39
N PRO A 562 16.03 22.41 16.87
CA PRO A 562 16.60 21.41 15.96
C PRO A 562 16.54 20.01 16.56
N GLY A 563 15.93 19.09 15.81
CA GLY A 563 15.78 17.68 16.12
C GLY A 563 14.78 17.38 17.22
N VAL A 564 13.84 18.30 17.52
CA VAL A 564 12.83 18.13 18.56
C VAL A 564 11.45 18.49 18.04
N SER A 565 10.54 17.53 18.11
CA SER A 565 9.13 17.74 17.78
C SER A 565 8.43 18.60 18.82
N TRP A 566 7.34 19.23 18.40
CA TRP A 566 6.34 19.85 19.25
C TRP A 566 5.18 18.88 19.44
N GLN A 567 4.80 18.61 20.69
CA GLN A 567 3.72 17.69 21.06
C GLN A 567 2.72 18.37 21.99
N VAL A 568 1.44 18.00 21.89
CA VAL A 568 0.42 18.33 22.88
C VAL A 568 0.53 17.40 24.09
N ASP A 569 0.21 17.89 25.29
CA ASP A 569 0.07 17.01 26.46
C ASP A 569 -1.06 15.99 26.22
N PRO A 570 -0.87 14.68 26.54
CA PRO A 570 -1.92 13.68 26.40
C PRO A 570 -3.26 14.06 27.04
N ALA A 571 -3.23 14.74 28.19
CA ALA A 571 -4.43 15.19 28.89
C ALA A 571 -5.20 16.29 28.13
N SER A 572 -4.59 16.89 27.11
CA SER A 572 -5.12 17.97 26.27
C SER A 572 -5.23 17.57 24.79
N SER A 573 -5.14 16.28 24.46
CA SER A 573 -5.27 15.74 23.09
C SER A 573 -6.74 15.72 22.60
N ASP A 574 -7.39 16.88 22.57
CA ASP A 574 -8.65 17.10 21.88
C ASP A 574 -8.62 18.41 21.09
N ALA A 575 -9.47 18.50 20.06
CA ALA A 575 -9.50 19.57 19.07
C ALA A 575 -9.92 20.96 19.57
N GLN A 576 -10.23 21.13 20.86
CA GLN A 576 -10.47 22.46 21.43
C GLN A 576 -9.33 22.86 22.35
N ARG A 577 -8.75 21.91 23.09
CA ARG A 577 -7.64 22.18 24.00
C ARG A 577 -6.30 22.28 23.28
N ASN A 578 -6.06 21.53 22.21
CA ASN A 578 -4.82 21.65 21.41
C ASN A 578 -4.69 23.01 20.69
N ASP A 579 -5.80 23.68 20.40
CA ASP A 579 -5.87 25.01 19.78
C ASP A 579 -5.43 26.16 20.73
N LEU A 580 -5.40 25.93 22.05
CA LEU A 580 -5.07 26.97 23.02
C LEU A 580 -3.58 27.35 22.94
N PRO A 581 -3.24 28.66 23.05
CA PRO A 581 -1.84 29.08 23.10
C PRO A 581 -1.08 28.40 24.24
N GLY A 582 0.01 27.73 23.91
CA GLY A 582 0.85 27.02 24.88
C GLY A 582 0.46 25.56 25.14
N SER A 583 -0.50 25.01 24.39
CA SER A 583 -0.86 23.58 24.48
C SER A 583 0.20 22.63 23.97
N PHE A 584 1.14 23.12 23.16
CA PHE A 584 2.27 22.35 22.66
C PHE A 584 3.54 22.65 23.45
N CYS A 585 4.29 21.59 23.76
CA CYS A 585 5.61 21.64 24.36
C CYS A 585 6.62 20.85 23.51
N ALA A 586 7.91 21.10 23.72
CA ALA A 586 8.95 20.30 23.08
C ALA A 586 8.96 18.86 23.65
N ALA A 587 8.98 17.84 22.78
CA ALA A 587 9.02 16.44 23.20
C ALA A 587 10.22 16.18 24.11
N PRO A 588 10.09 15.51 25.28
CA PRO A 588 11.16 15.38 26.28
C PRO A 588 12.35 14.54 25.79
N SER A 589 13.48 14.60 26.49
CA SER A 589 14.71 13.90 26.09
C SER A 589 14.60 12.37 26.09
N SER A 590 13.58 11.84 26.79
CA SER A 590 13.23 10.43 26.83
C SER A 590 12.42 9.98 25.60
N ALA A 591 11.87 10.91 24.82
CA ALA A 591 11.15 10.62 23.59
C ALA A 591 12.13 10.70 22.42
N ARG A 592 12.45 9.55 21.81
CA ARG A 592 13.29 9.46 20.61
C ARG A 592 12.66 8.43 19.67
N TYR A 593 12.81 8.68 18.38
CA TYR A 593 12.39 7.77 17.34
C TYR A 593 13.50 7.59 16.31
N GLY A 594 13.37 6.51 15.51
CA GLY A 594 14.21 6.24 14.37
C GLY A 594 15.70 6.43 14.67
N LEU A 595 16.32 7.30 13.89
CA LEU A 595 17.76 7.54 13.89
C LEU A 595 18.23 8.59 14.93
N GLY A 596 17.33 9.14 15.75
CA GLY A 596 17.72 9.86 16.97
C GLY A 596 17.08 11.22 17.24
N ASP A 597 16.27 11.78 16.33
CA ASP A 597 15.47 12.97 16.62
C ASP A 597 14.47 12.68 17.76
N ARG A 598 14.03 13.73 18.46
CA ARG A 598 13.12 13.62 19.62
C ARG A 598 11.67 13.75 19.19
N GLY A 599 10.85 12.79 19.60
CA GLY A 599 9.42 12.74 19.36
C GLY A 599 8.83 11.35 19.62
N THR A 600 7.51 11.23 19.43
CA THR A 600 6.72 10.00 19.62
C THR A 600 5.83 9.66 18.42
N PRO A 601 6.31 9.74 17.16
CA PRO A 601 5.47 9.47 15.99
C PRO A 601 4.79 8.10 16.10
N GLY A 602 3.47 8.06 15.91
CA GLY A 602 2.65 6.85 15.96
C GLY A 602 2.36 6.34 17.38
N LEU A 603 2.85 7.00 18.43
CA LEU A 603 2.71 6.61 19.84
C LEU A 603 2.10 7.74 20.66
N GLU A 604 1.64 7.44 21.87
CA GLU A 604 1.15 8.48 22.77
C GLU A 604 2.29 9.43 23.22
N ASN A 605 2.03 10.74 23.08
CA ASN A 605 2.92 11.81 23.52
C ASN A 605 3.33 11.64 24.99
N ARG A 606 4.50 12.17 25.33
CA ARG A 606 4.90 12.25 26.74
C ARG A 606 4.26 13.46 27.40
N ALA A 607 3.95 13.37 28.69
CA ALA A 607 3.42 14.52 29.45
C ALA A 607 4.35 15.73 29.34
N CYS A 608 3.76 16.92 29.18
CA CYS A 608 4.54 18.15 29.11
C CYS A 608 5.17 18.47 30.48
N PRO A 609 6.41 18.99 30.51
CA PRO A 609 7.02 19.45 31.76
C PRO A 609 6.14 20.52 32.41
N ARG A 610 5.86 20.36 33.70
CA ARG A 610 5.09 21.32 34.50
C ARG A 610 5.96 22.41 35.11
#